data_AF-A0A6H1X269-F1
#
_entry.id   AF-A0A6H1X269-F1
#
_cell.length_a   1.000
_cell.length_b   1.000
_cell.length_c   1.000
_cell.angle_alpha   90.00
_cell.angle_beta   90.00
_cell.angle_gamma   90.00
#
_symmetry.space_group_name_H-M   'P 1'
#
loop_
_entity.id
_entity.type
_entity.pdbx_description
1 polymer ?
#
loop_
_entity_poly.entity_id
_entity_poly.type
_entity_poly.pdbx_seq_one_letter_code
_entity_poly.pdbx_strand_id
1 'polypeptide(L)'
;MIELKLKNRKGSLHVSSKEVKDILKLRPDFEDVQDISNSINQENMMVFDCKLSEDVFSMEDIEEVLEEMGESIDESYFNVIFDDVRVYLKDATDEIEAELQDFYLVDNIRCFFDVYNIDEGFTDFKFVFVVSFEDIKIASLTNLAKIVAKRQLIGASKFYS
;
A
#
# COMPACT_ATOMS: atom_id res chain seq x y z
N MET A 1 1.35 -15.77 7.21
CA MET A 1 1.36 -16.66 6.05
C MET A 1 0.02 -17.37 5.94
N ILE A 2 -0.79 -16.92 4.99
CA ILE A 2 -1.97 -17.60 4.44
C ILE A 2 -1.68 -18.18 3.06
N GLU A 3 -2.48 -19.17 2.66
CA GLU A 3 -2.48 -19.78 1.33
C GLU A 3 -3.90 -19.76 0.76
N LEU A 4 -4.03 -19.42 -0.52
CA LEU A 4 -5.28 -19.42 -1.25
C LEU A 4 -5.28 -20.53 -2.29
N LYS A 5 -6.40 -21.25 -2.38
CA LYS A 5 -6.64 -22.26 -3.42
C LYS A 5 -7.64 -21.71 -4.42
N LEU A 6 -7.14 -21.27 -5.55
CA LEU A 6 -7.90 -20.57 -6.58
C LEU A 6 -8.00 -21.40 -7.85
N LYS A 7 -8.80 -20.93 -8.81
CA LYS A 7 -8.81 -21.44 -10.18
C LYS A 7 -8.41 -20.33 -11.13
N ASN A 8 -7.51 -20.63 -12.06
CA ASN A 8 -7.13 -19.74 -13.15
C ASN A 8 -7.41 -20.42 -14.50
N ARG A 9 -7.02 -19.76 -15.61
CA ARG A 9 -7.23 -20.28 -16.98
C ARG A 9 -6.53 -21.62 -17.26
N LYS A 10 -5.56 -22.04 -16.44
CA LYS A 10 -4.79 -23.30 -16.58
C LYS A 10 -5.21 -24.41 -15.61
N GLY A 11 -6.12 -24.14 -14.66
CA GLY A 11 -6.58 -25.12 -13.68
C GLY A 11 -6.54 -24.59 -12.24
N SER A 12 -6.10 -25.41 -11.30
CA SER A 12 -5.93 -25.01 -9.90
C SER A 12 -4.66 -24.21 -9.70
N LEU A 13 -4.77 -23.06 -9.04
CA LEU A 13 -3.67 -22.19 -8.66
C LEU A 13 -3.56 -22.17 -7.13
N HIS A 14 -2.34 -22.25 -6.62
CA HIS A 14 -2.06 -21.97 -5.21
C HIS A 14 -1.30 -20.65 -5.15
N VAL A 15 -1.80 -19.72 -4.35
CA VAL A 15 -1.16 -18.42 -4.12
C VAL A 15 -0.81 -18.35 -2.64
N SER A 16 0.44 -18.05 -2.32
CA SER A 16 0.86 -17.84 -0.93
C SER A 16 1.10 -16.35 -0.67
N SER A 17 0.68 -15.90 0.51
CA SER A 17 0.98 -14.53 0.98
C SER A 17 2.48 -14.23 1.05
N LYS A 18 3.31 -15.26 1.21
CA LYS A 18 4.77 -15.12 1.13
C LYS A 18 5.21 -14.74 -0.29
N GLU A 19 4.69 -15.43 -1.31
CA GLU A 19 5.04 -15.16 -2.71
C GLU A 19 4.62 -13.76 -3.14
N VAL A 20 3.40 -13.34 -2.80
CA VAL A 20 2.93 -11.98 -3.07
C VAL A 20 3.78 -10.95 -2.33
N LYS A 21 4.12 -11.21 -1.06
CA LYS A 21 5.06 -10.37 -0.31
C LYS A 21 6.43 -10.26 -0.98
N ASP A 22 6.95 -11.37 -1.49
CA ASP A 22 8.25 -11.41 -2.14
C ASP A 22 8.22 -10.59 -3.45
N ILE A 23 7.11 -10.61 -4.21
CA ILE A 23 6.88 -9.74 -5.38
C ILE A 23 6.88 -8.27 -4.96
N LEU A 24 6.11 -7.91 -3.93
CA LEU A 24 6.08 -6.53 -3.41
C LEU A 24 7.47 -6.02 -3.00
N LYS A 25 8.31 -6.91 -2.44
CA LYS A 25 9.68 -6.60 -2.01
C LYS A 25 10.69 -6.45 -3.13
N LEU A 26 10.34 -6.79 -4.38
CA LEU A 26 11.21 -6.52 -5.52
C LEU A 26 11.21 -5.03 -5.89
N ARG A 27 10.20 -4.28 -5.45
CA ARG A 27 10.11 -2.84 -5.64
C ARG A 27 11.11 -2.11 -4.73
N PRO A 28 12.05 -1.32 -5.29
CA PRO A 28 13.05 -0.61 -4.48
C PRO A 28 12.45 0.51 -3.63
N ASP A 29 11.29 1.02 -4.04
CA ASP A 29 10.50 2.04 -3.36
C ASP A 29 9.79 1.54 -2.10
N PHE A 30 9.68 0.22 -1.90
CA PHE A 30 9.03 -0.38 -0.73
C PHE A 30 10.10 -0.81 0.27
N GLU A 31 10.34 0.02 1.28
CA GLU A 31 11.36 -0.22 2.32
C GLU A 31 10.98 -1.43 3.19
N ASP A 32 9.74 -1.48 3.65
CA ASP A 32 9.22 -2.56 4.48
C ASP A 32 7.91 -3.12 3.92
N VAL A 33 7.76 -4.44 4.00
CA VAL A 33 6.52 -5.16 3.67
C VAL A 33 6.29 -6.27 4.70
N GLN A 34 5.15 -6.22 5.40
CA GLN A 34 4.74 -7.18 6.41
C GLN A 34 3.41 -7.83 6.03
N ASP A 35 3.33 -9.17 6.07
CA ASP A 35 2.08 -9.90 5.82
C ASP A 35 1.21 -9.84 7.06
N ILE A 36 0.11 -9.09 6.97
CA ILE A 36 -0.90 -8.95 8.02
C ILE A 36 -2.20 -9.65 7.65
N SER A 37 -2.22 -10.50 6.61
CA SER A 37 -3.43 -11.15 6.11
C SER A 37 -4.14 -11.99 7.18
N ASN A 38 -3.38 -12.60 8.10
CA ASN A 38 -3.90 -13.35 9.24
C ASN A 38 -4.74 -12.51 10.22
N SER A 39 -4.59 -11.17 10.20
CA SER A 39 -5.35 -10.27 11.07
C SER A 39 -6.76 -9.96 10.54
N ILE A 40 -7.10 -10.52 9.37
CA ILE A 40 -8.26 -10.14 8.59
C ILE A 40 -8.98 -11.41 8.14
N ASN A 41 -10.22 -11.57 8.59
CA ASN A 41 -11.02 -12.75 8.30
C ASN A 41 -11.77 -12.58 6.98
N GLN A 42 -11.03 -12.35 5.88
CA GLN A 42 -11.58 -12.23 4.53
C GLN A 42 -11.04 -13.36 3.65
N GLU A 43 -11.96 -14.05 2.96
CA GLU A 43 -11.58 -15.08 2.00
C GLU A 43 -10.99 -14.47 0.74
N ASN A 44 -10.10 -15.21 0.07
CA ASN A 44 -9.50 -14.83 -1.22
C ASN A 44 -8.78 -13.48 -1.24
N MET A 45 -8.39 -12.96 -0.08
CA MET A 45 -7.71 -11.68 0.06
C MET A 45 -6.41 -11.83 0.83
N MET A 46 -5.44 -11.00 0.47
CA MET A 46 -4.18 -10.84 1.17
C MET A 46 -3.98 -9.36 1.46
N VAL A 47 -3.36 -9.06 2.60
CA VAL A 47 -3.14 -7.69 3.03
C VAL A 47 -1.78 -7.55 3.65
N PHE A 48 -1.12 -6.47 3.28
CA PHE A 48 0.24 -6.16 3.65
C PHE A 48 0.27 -4.77 4.30
N ASP A 49 1.07 -4.67 5.34
CA ASP A 49 1.46 -3.40 5.94
C ASP A 49 2.81 -3.01 5.35
N CYS A 50 2.86 -1.83 4.73
CA CYS A 50 3.98 -1.41 3.90
C CYS A 50 4.50 -0.04 4.34
N LYS A 51 5.80 0.17 4.11
CA LYS A 51 6.48 1.47 4.27
C LYS A 51 7.13 1.85 2.93
N LEU A 52 6.89 3.07 2.45
CA LEU A 52 7.66 3.60 1.32
C LEU A 52 9.02 4.10 1.80
N SER A 53 10.02 3.99 0.94
CA SER A 53 11.32 4.63 1.17
C SER A 53 11.16 6.15 1.26
N GLU A 54 11.91 6.77 2.18
CA GLU A 54 12.01 8.24 2.28
C GLU A 54 12.55 8.86 0.98
N ASP A 55 13.37 8.12 0.22
CA ASP A 55 13.95 8.59 -1.05
C ASP A 55 12.90 8.84 -2.16
N VAL A 56 11.66 8.37 -1.98
CA VAL A 56 10.59 8.59 -2.98
C VAL A 56 10.14 10.05 -2.98
N PHE A 57 10.23 10.74 -1.83
CA PHE A 57 9.81 12.13 -1.67
C PHE A 57 10.89 12.92 -0.90
N SER A 58 11.67 13.72 -1.62
CA SER A 58 12.71 14.55 -1.01
C SER A 58 12.12 15.80 -0.36
N MET A 59 12.28 15.92 0.95
CA MET A 59 11.97 17.17 1.67
C MET A 59 12.95 18.29 1.35
N GLU A 60 14.18 17.96 0.96
CA GLU A 60 15.20 18.97 0.61
C GLU A 60 14.71 19.82 -0.57
N ASP A 61 14.06 19.21 -1.56
CA ASP A 61 13.51 19.92 -2.73
C ASP A 61 12.38 20.89 -2.32
N ILE A 62 11.58 20.51 -1.31
CA ILE A 62 10.47 21.32 -0.81
C ILE A 62 10.99 22.47 0.04
N GLU A 63 11.93 22.19 0.94
CA GLU A 63 12.57 23.17 1.80
C GLU A 63 13.32 24.23 0.97
N GLU A 64 14.04 23.83 -0.08
CA GLU A 64 14.74 24.75 -0.99
C GLU A 64 13.75 25.72 -1.67
N VAL A 65 12.63 25.20 -2.22
CA VAL A 65 11.59 26.03 -2.86
C VAL A 65 10.94 26.98 -1.85
N LEU A 66 10.68 26.53 -0.62
CA LEU A 66 10.10 27.35 0.44
C LEU A 66 11.04 28.48 0.88
N GLU A 67 12.33 28.18 1.04
CA GLU A 67 13.36 29.17 1.35
C GLU A 67 13.46 30.23 0.25
N GLU A 68 13.39 29.84 -1.03
CA GLU A 68 13.37 30.78 -2.16
C GLU A 68 12.12 31.68 -2.16
N MET A 69 10.97 31.14 -1.74
CA MET A 69 9.70 31.87 -1.66
C MET A 69 9.53 32.70 -0.39
N GLY A 70 10.40 32.50 0.61
CA GLY A 70 10.28 33.12 1.94
C GLY A 70 9.05 32.64 2.71
N GLU A 71 8.59 31.42 2.43
CA GLU A 71 7.42 30.79 3.04
C GLU A 71 7.84 29.72 4.05
N SER A 72 6.90 29.31 4.90
CA SER A 72 7.09 28.23 5.87
C SER A 72 6.11 27.10 5.58
N ILE A 73 6.49 25.86 5.88
CA ILE A 73 5.58 24.70 5.78
C ILE A 73 4.31 24.97 6.58
N ASP A 74 3.15 24.86 5.91
CA ASP A 74 1.82 24.97 6.49
C ASP A 74 0.96 23.76 6.09
N GLU A 75 -0.28 23.69 6.59
CA GLU A 75 -1.22 22.59 6.30
C GLU A 75 -1.49 22.37 4.80
N SER A 76 -1.38 23.41 3.97
CA SER A 76 -1.61 23.29 2.52
C SER A 76 -0.49 22.50 1.84
N TYR A 77 0.76 22.67 2.28
CA TYR A 77 1.90 21.89 1.81
C TYR A 77 1.75 20.40 2.15
N PHE A 78 1.33 20.09 3.40
CA PHE A 78 1.05 18.70 3.79
C PHE A 78 -0.02 18.04 2.92
N ASN A 79 -1.07 18.78 2.53
CA ASN A 79 -2.11 18.26 1.65
C ASN A 79 -1.59 17.96 0.24
N VAL A 80 -0.74 18.82 -0.32
CA VAL A 80 -0.14 18.60 -1.65
C VAL A 80 0.73 17.35 -1.65
N ILE A 81 1.63 17.22 -0.66
CA ILE A 81 2.49 16.04 -0.56
C ILE A 81 1.67 14.77 -0.31
N PHE A 82 0.63 14.85 0.52
CA PHE A 82 -0.27 13.71 0.70
C PHE A 82 -0.92 13.29 -0.61
N ASP A 83 -1.37 14.23 -1.43
CA ASP A 83 -1.95 13.93 -2.74
C ASP A 83 -0.91 13.34 -3.69
N ASP A 84 0.32 13.87 -3.72
CA ASP A 84 1.42 13.34 -4.54
C ASP A 84 1.79 11.91 -4.15
N VAL A 85 1.89 11.62 -2.84
CA VAL A 85 2.09 10.26 -2.31
C VAL A 85 0.97 9.33 -2.76
N ARG A 86 -0.29 9.78 -2.75
CA ARG A 86 -1.42 8.97 -3.22
C ARG A 86 -1.39 8.75 -4.73
N VAL A 87 -0.96 9.73 -5.52
CA VAL A 87 -0.82 9.57 -6.97
C VAL A 87 0.28 8.55 -7.27
N TYR A 88 1.44 8.67 -6.63
CA TYR A 88 2.53 7.72 -6.77
C TYR A 88 2.11 6.30 -6.38
N LEU A 89 1.51 6.13 -5.20
CA LEU A 89 1.05 4.82 -4.73
C LEU A 89 -0.02 4.23 -5.63
N LYS A 90 -0.85 5.05 -6.27
CA LYS A 90 -1.83 4.58 -7.24
C LYS A 90 -1.16 4.00 -8.46
N ASP A 91 -0.20 4.71 -9.04
CA ASP A 91 0.54 4.22 -10.21
C ASP A 91 1.30 2.92 -9.87
N ALA A 92 1.96 2.87 -8.71
CA ALA A 92 2.61 1.66 -8.22
C ALA A 92 1.62 0.51 -7.99
N THR A 93 0.42 0.80 -7.47
CA THR A 93 -0.63 -0.20 -7.24
C THR A 93 -1.16 -0.77 -8.56
N ASP A 94 -1.37 0.09 -9.56
CA ASP A 94 -1.86 -0.33 -10.88
C ASP A 94 -0.82 -1.20 -11.60
N GLU A 95 0.47 -0.88 -11.48
CA GLU A 95 1.58 -1.71 -11.99
C GLU A 95 1.66 -3.07 -11.30
N ILE A 96 1.60 -3.11 -9.97
CA ILE A 96 1.63 -4.36 -9.20
C ILE A 96 0.39 -5.21 -9.52
N GLU A 97 -0.78 -4.60 -9.68
CA GLU A 97 -1.99 -5.31 -10.09
C GLU A 97 -1.77 -6.02 -11.42
N ALA A 98 -1.23 -5.31 -12.43
CA ALA A 98 -0.94 -5.89 -13.73
C ALA A 98 0.10 -7.04 -13.63
N GLU A 99 1.17 -6.85 -12.86
CA GLU A 99 2.19 -7.89 -12.63
C GLU A 99 1.58 -9.15 -11.98
N LEU A 100 0.73 -9.00 -10.97
CA LEU A 100 0.06 -10.11 -10.31
C LEU A 100 -0.93 -10.82 -11.25
N GLN A 101 -1.68 -10.07 -12.05
CA GLN A 101 -2.60 -10.62 -13.06
C GLN A 101 -1.84 -11.49 -14.08
N ASP A 102 -0.71 -11.00 -14.57
CA ASP A 102 0.15 -11.70 -15.54
C ASP A 102 0.84 -12.91 -14.92
N PHE A 103 1.39 -12.75 -13.72
CA PHE A 103 2.11 -13.81 -13.00
C PHE A 103 1.19 -14.99 -12.69
N TYR A 104 -0.02 -14.70 -12.18
CA TYR A 104 -0.98 -15.73 -11.77
C TYR A 104 -1.95 -16.17 -12.89
N LEU A 105 -1.98 -15.44 -14.01
CA LEU A 105 -2.91 -15.64 -15.14
C LEU A 105 -4.38 -15.54 -14.70
N VAL A 106 -4.68 -14.54 -13.87
CA VAL A 106 -6.01 -14.26 -13.31
C VAL A 106 -6.34 -12.78 -13.53
N ASP A 107 -7.23 -12.47 -14.48
CA ASP A 107 -7.55 -11.08 -14.84
C ASP A 107 -8.40 -10.34 -13.79
N ASN A 108 -8.97 -11.07 -12.84
CA ASN A 108 -9.85 -10.53 -11.80
C ASN A 108 -9.10 -10.17 -10.51
N ILE A 109 -7.76 -10.26 -10.49
CA ILE A 109 -6.99 -9.73 -9.37
C ILE A 109 -7.20 -8.23 -9.32
N ARG A 110 -7.53 -7.71 -8.13
CA ARG A 110 -7.69 -6.28 -7.88
C ARG A 110 -6.87 -5.87 -6.68
N CYS A 111 -6.13 -4.77 -6.82
CA CYS A 111 -5.34 -4.20 -5.74
C CYS A 111 -5.92 -2.85 -5.28
N PHE A 112 -5.66 -2.50 -4.03
CA PHE A 112 -5.97 -1.18 -3.51
C PHE A 112 -5.05 -0.87 -2.35
N PHE A 113 -4.84 0.42 -2.08
CA PHE A 113 -4.05 0.87 -0.95
C PHE A 113 -4.80 1.94 -0.14
N ASP A 114 -4.43 2.09 1.12
CA ASP A 114 -4.80 3.28 1.90
C ASP A 114 -3.65 3.69 2.83
N VAL A 115 -3.27 4.96 2.73
CA VAL A 115 -2.23 5.56 3.57
C VAL A 115 -2.81 5.83 4.95
N TYR A 116 -2.13 5.38 6.00
CA TYR A 116 -2.58 5.57 7.38
C TYR A 116 -1.63 6.41 8.22
N ASN A 117 -0.39 6.60 7.78
CA ASN A 117 0.58 7.46 8.46
C ASN A 117 1.46 8.17 7.43
N ILE A 118 1.59 9.48 7.60
CA ILE A 118 2.70 10.29 7.11
C ILE A 118 3.09 11.13 8.32
N ASP A 119 4.35 11.06 8.73
CA ASP A 119 4.86 11.88 9.83
C ASP A 119 5.13 13.32 9.36
N GLU A 120 5.24 14.25 10.31
CA GLU A 120 5.50 15.67 10.01
C GLU A 120 6.87 15.89 9.35
N GLY A 121 7.81 14.96 9.54
CA GLY A 121 9.12 14.97 8.89
C GLY A 121 9.11 14.40 7.47
N PHE A 122 7.99 13.81 7.02
CA PHE A 122 7.87 13.13 5.73
C PHE A 122 8.99 12.10 5.49
N THR A 123 9.32 11.33 6.54
CA THR A 123 10.30 10.24 6.53
C THR A 123 9.66 8.87 6.77
N ASP A 124 8.38 8.85 7.17
CA ASP A 124 7.67 7.66 7.61
C ASP A 124 6.28 7.55 6.96
N PHE A 125 6.30 7.14 5.69
CA PHE A 125 5.11 6.89 4.89
C PHE A 125 4.64 5.44 5.04
N LYS A 126 3.55 5.23 5.78
CA LYS A 126 2.98 3.89 5.98
C LYS A 126 1.59 3.75 5.38
N PHE A 127 1.39 2.62 4.71
CA PHE A 127 0.15 2.31 4.02
C PHE A 127 -0.18 0.84 4.10
N VAL A 128 -1.47 0.54 3.98
CA VAL A 128 -1.95 -0.83 3.82
C VAL A 128 -2.14 -1.11 2.35
N PHE A 129 -1.61 -2.25 1.88
CA PHE A 129 -1.80 -2.75 0.53
C PHE A 129 -2.69 -4.01 0.56
N VAL A 130 -3.77 -4.01 -0.22
CA VAL A 130 -4.77 -5.07 -0.26
C VAL A 130 -4.79 -5.70 -1.65
N VAL A 131 -4.75 -7.02 -1.71
CA VAL A 131 -4.87 -7.80 -2.93
C VAL A 131 -6.10 -8.71 -2.82
N SER A 132 -7.03 -8.57 -3.75
CA SER A 132 -8.17 -9.46 -3.94
C SER A 132 -7.90 -10.41 -5.10
N PHE A 133 -8.15 -11.70 -4.89
CA PHE A 133 -8.06 -12.74 -5.93
C PHE A 133 -9.43 -13.17 -6.46
N GLU A 134 -10.47 -12.39 -6.16
CA GLU A 134 -11.83 -12.60 -6.62
C GLU A 134 -12.43 -11.34 -7.26
N ASP A 135 -13.49 -11.54 -8.03
CA ASP A 135 -14.26 -10.44 -8.63
C ASP A 135 -14.95 -9.64 -7.51
N ILE A 136 -14.41 -8.44 -7.24
CA ILE A 136 -14.84 -7.57 -6.16
C ILE A 136 -15.16 -6.17 -6.69
N LYS A 137 -16.21 -5.56 -6.13
CA LYS A 137 -16.48 -4.15 -6.35
C LYS A 137 -15.38 -3.30 -5.72
N ILE A 138 -14.84 -2.34 -6.47
CA ILE A 138 -13.80 -1.42 -6.00
C ILE A 138 -14.15 -0.77 -4.65
N ALA A 139 -15.42 -0.39 -4.45
CA ALA A 139 -15.89 0.20 -3.20
C ALA A 139 -15.72 -0.73 -1.98
N SER A 140 -15.90 -2.05 -2.15
CA SER A 140 -15.69 -3.03 -1.09
C SER A 140 -14.20 -3.13 -0.74
N LEU A 141 -13.35 -3.14 -1.75
CA LEU A 141 -11.89 -3.20 -1.59
C LEU A 141 -11.36 -1.93 -0.90
N THR A 142 -11.83 -0.76 -1.33
CA THR A 142 -11.54 0.53 -0.70
C THR A 142 -11.98 0.57 0.76
N ASN A 143 -13.18 0.08 1.08
CA ASN A 143 -13.66 0.05 2.45
C ASN A 143 -12.82 -0.88 3.33
N LEU A 144 -12.40 -2.03 2.81
CA LEU A 144 -11.51 -2.94 3.53
C LEU A 144 -10.16 -2.26 3.83
N ALA A 145 -9.52 -1.67 2.83
CA ALA A 145 -8.26 -0.97 2.99
C ALA A 145 -8.36 0.12 4.07
N LYS A 146 -9.38 0.98 4.02
CA LYS A 146 -9.64 2.03 5.02
C LYS A 146 -9.84 1.48 6.43
N ILE A 147 -10.57 0.37 6.58
CA ILE A 147 -10.79 -0.26 7.89
C ILE A 147 -9.48 -0.79 8.45
N VAL A 148 -8.66 -1.44 7.63
CA VAL A 148 -7.38 -2.01 8.05
C VAL A 148 -6.38 -0.90 8.35
N ALA A 149 -6.26 0.11 7.49
CA ALA A 149 -5.46 1.32 7.70
C ALA A 149 -5.77 1.99 9.04
N LYS A 150 -7.06 2.21 9.34
CA LYS A 150 -7.49 2.75 10.64
C LYS A 150 -7.07 1.87 11.82
N ARG A 151 -7.13 0.53 11.68
CA ARG A 151 -6.68 -0.40 12.72
C ARG A 151 -5.18 -0.33 12.92
N GLN A 152 -4.40 -0.23 11.84
CA GLN A 152 -2.95 -0.07 11.92
C GLN A 152 -2.57 1.23 12.60
N LEU A 153 -3.22 2.34 12.26
CA LEU A 153 -3.00 3.63 12.93
C LEU A 153 -3.26 3.54 14.45
N ILE A 154 -4.35 2.91 14.88
CA ILE A 154 -4.65 2.71 16.31
C ILE A 154 -3.64 1.76 16.97
N GLY A 155 -3.22 0.71 16.24
CA GLY A 155 -2.21 -0.24 16.70
C GLY A 155 -0.84 0.40 16.88
N ALA A 156 -0.42 1.23 15.92
CA ALA A 156 0.79 2.04 15.95
C ALA A 156 0.74 3.10 17.05
N SER A 157 -0.42 3.72 17.28
CA SER A 157 -0.67 4.68 18.36
C SER A 157 -0.40 4.11 19.77
N LYS A 158 -0.43 2.77 19.96
CA LYS A 158 0.02 2.15 21.23
C LYS A 158 1.53 2.28 21.49
N PHE A 159 2.32 2.70 20.50
CA PHE A 159 3.74 3.01 20.62
C PHE A 159 4.04 4.53 20.56
N TYR A 160 3.00 5.37 20.36
CA TYR A 160 3.05 6.82 20.50
C TYR A 160 2.33 7.28 21.80
N SER A 161 2.55 6.56 22.90
CA SER A 161 2.13 6.94 24.26
C SER A 161 3.33 7.04 25.18
#